data_AF-A9BAI3-F1
#
_entry.id   AF-A9BAI3-F1
#
_cell.length_a   1.000
_cell.length_b   1.000
_cell.length_c   1.000
_cell.angle_alpha   90.00
_cell.angle_beta   90.00
_cell.angle_gamma   90.00
#
_symmetry.space_group_name_H-M   'P 1'
#
loop_
_entity.id
_entity.type
_entity.pdbx_description
1 polymer ?
#
loop_
_entity_poly.entity_id
_entity_poly.type
_entity_poly.pdbx_seq_one_letter_code
_entity_poly.pdbx_strand_id
1 'polypeptide(L)'
;MKLLDPILISTFSTILFAELGDKTQLATVAISGKSDKPIAVFIGSSSALVIACLIGTLAGGSISTYIPSYILKLVAAIGFLYIGVSLLLSAYRSQET
;
A
#
# COMPACT_ATOMS: atom_id res chain seq x y z
N MET A 1 7.73 -14.66 24.81
CA MET A 1 8.19 -13.46 24.07
C MET A 1 8.33 -13.82 22.58
N LYS A 2 7.19 -13.95 21.88
CA LYS A 2 7.09 -14.29 20.44
C LYS A 2 6.68 -13.05 19.61
N LEU A 3 7.27 -11.89 19.93
CA LEU A 3 7.01 -10.64 19.19
C LEU A 3 7.97 -10.46 18.01
N LEU A 4 9.05 -11.25 17.96
CA LEU A 4 10.06 -11.26 16.90
C LEU A 4 9.98 -12.55 16.08
N ASP A 5 8.76 -13.04 15.83
CA ASP A 5 8.59 -14.17 14.93
C ASP A 5 8.98 -13.72 13.51
N PRO A 6 9.74 -14.54 12.75
CA PRO A 6 10.23 -14.16 11.42
C PRO A 6 9.12 -13.74 10.43
N ILE A 7 7.90 -14.22 10.66
CA ILE A 7 6.71 -13.84 9.90
C ILE A 7 6.36 -12.36 10.09
N LEU A 8 6.45 -11.82 11.32
CA LEU A 8 6.16 -10.42 11.61
C LEU A 8 7.18 -9.51 10.93
N ILE A 9 8.47 -9.85 11.03
CA ILE A 9 9.55 -9.08 10.41
C ILE A 9 9.39 -9.07 8.88
N SER A 10 9.16 -10.24 8.27
CA SER A 10 8.97 -10.34 6.81
C SER A 10 7.76 -9.57 6.32
N THR A 11 6.62 -9.69 7.01
CA THR A 11 5.38 -8.99 6.65
C THR A 11 5.54 -7.48 6.82
N PHE A 12 6.11 -7.04 7.95
CA PHE A 12 6.38 -5.62 8.21
C PHE A 12 7.32 -5.03 7.16
N SER A 13 8.45 -5.69 6.88
CA SER A 13 9.38 -5.22 5.85
C SER A 13 8.72 -5.18 4.47
N THR A 14 7.95 -6.20 4.10
CA THR A 14 7.26 -6.23 2.80
C THR A 14 6.30 -5.06 2.64
N ILE A 15 5.45 -4.82 3.65
CA ILE A 15 4.49 -3.70 3.62
C ILE A 15 5.25 -2.36 3.67
N LEU A 16 6.26 -2.24 4.52
CA LEU A 16 7.05 -1.01 4.65
C LEU A 16 7.70 -0.63 3.34
N PHE A 17 8.33 -1.57 2.62
CA PHE A 17 8.93 -1.31 1.31
C PHE A 17 7.89 -1.10 0.21
N ALA A 18 6.75 -1.80 0.25
CA ALA A 18 5.69 -1.62 -0.72
C ALA A 18 5.03 -0.24 -0.63
N GLU A 19 4.88 0.29 0.58
CA GLU A 19 4.24 1.58 0.84
C GLU A 19 5.23 2.76 0.85
N LEU A 20 6.54 2.50 0.87
CA LEU A 20 7.56 3.53 1.01
C LEU A 20 7.55 4.49 -0.19
N GLY A 21 7.37 5.78 0.09
CA GLY A 21 7.35 6.82 -0.95
C GLY A 21 6.05 6.89 -1.75
N ASP A 22 4.98 6.23 -1.29
CA ASP A 22 3.66 6.41 -1.91
C ASP A 22 3.12 7.85 -1.72
N LYS A 23 2.21 8.23 -2.61
CA LYS A 23 1.52 9.53 -2.60
C LYS A 23 0.87 9.83 -1.25
N THR A 24 0.36 8.80 -0.55
CA THR A 24 -0.22 8.96 0.80
C THR A 24 0.83 9.42 1.83
N GLN A 25 2.08 8.94 1.73
CA GLN A 25 3.16 9.38 2.62
C GLN A 25 3.58 10.82 2.33
N LEU A 26 3.71 11.20 1.06
CA LEU A 26 3.99 12.59 0.68
C LEU A 26 2.87 13.55 1.11
N ALA A 27 1.60 13.15 0.95
CA ALA A 27 0.47 13.91 1.45
C ALA A 27 0.50 14.06 2.98
N THR A 28 0.83 12.99 3.71
CA THR A 28 0.98 13.01 5.18
C THR A 28 2.08 13.98 5.61
N VAL A 29 3.23 13.98 4.95
CA VAL A 29 4.34 14.91 5.22
C VAL A 29 3.91 16.36 4.93
N ALA A 30 3.23 16.59 3.81
CA ALA A 30 2.73 17.93 3.46
C ALA A 30 1.70 18.46 4.47
N ILE A 31 0.76 17.61 4.91
CA ILE A 31 -0.26 17.95 5.91
C ILE A 31 0.40 18.18 7.28
N SER A 32 1.39 17.36 7.65
CA SER A 32 2.14 17.50 8.89
C SER A 32 2.93 18.81 8.93
N GLY A 33 3.58 19.19 7.83
CA GLY A 33 4.33 20.44 7.72
C GLY A 33 3.47 21.71 7.75
N LYS A 34 2.16 21.60 7.48
CA LYS A 34 1.22 22.73 7.51
C LYS A 34 0.30 22.75 8.75
N SER A 35 0.34 21.71 9.58
CA SER A 35 -0.54 21.57 10.74
C SER A 35 0.16 21.97 12.03
N ASP A 36 -0.51 22.75 12.88
CA ASP A 36 -0.04 23.06 14.24
C ASP A 36 0.01 21.82 15.17
N LYS A 37 -0.49 20.67 14.71
CA LYS A 37 -0.62 19.42 15.48
C LYS A 37 -0.03 18.21 14.72
N PRO A 38 1.30 18.13 14.53
CA PRO A 38 1.95 17.04 13.78
C PRO A 38 1.69 15.65 14.39
N ILE A 39 1.54 15.57 15.72
CA ILE A 39 1.24 14.31 16.43
C ILE A 39 -0.15 13.77 16.05
N ALA A 40 -1.14 14.65 15.88
CA ALA A 40 -2.48 14.24 15.46
C ALA A 40 -2.47 13.70 14.03
N VAL A 41 -1.70 14.31 13.14
CA VAL A 41 -1.49 13.84 11.76
C VAL A 41 -0.82 12.47 11.75
N PHE A 42 0.21 12.27 12.57
CA PHE A 42 0.90 10.99 12.70
C PHE A 42 -0.03 9.87 13.19
N ILE A 43 -0.81 10.10 14.25
CA ILE A 43 -1.74 9.10 14.77
C ILE A 43 -2.85 8.81 13.75
N GLY A 44 -3.38 9.84 13.10
CA GLY A 44 -4.39 9.71 12.05
C GLY A 44 -3.91 8.89 10.85
N SER A 45 -2.74 9.22 10.30
CA SER A 45 -2.19 8.50 9.14
C SER A 45 -1.76 7.07 9.48
N SER A 46 -1.13 6.87 10.65
CA SER A 46 -0.70 5.55 11.11
C SER A 46 -1.90 4.63 11.36
N SER A 47 -2.93 5.12 12.06
CA SER A 47 -4.15 4.34 12.29
C SER A 47 -4.89 4.03 10.99
N ALA A 48 -4.98 4.99 10.06
CA ALA A 48 -5.56 4.76 8.74
C ALA A 48 -4.83 3.65 7.97
N LEU A 49 -3.50 3.64 7.99
CA LEU A 49 -2.69 2.60 7.35
C LEU A 49 -2.95 1.23 7.98
N VAL A 50 -2.96 1.14 9.32
CA VAL A 50 -3.24 -0.11 10.03
C VAL A 50 -4.63 -0.65 9.67
N ILE A 51 -5.65 0.21 9.64
CA ILE A 51 -7.02 -0.17 9.28
C ILE A 51 -7.08 -0.65 7.82
N ALA A 52 -6.43 0.06 6.90
CA ALA A 52 -6.38 -0.32 5.49
C ALA A 52 -5.72 -1.71 5.30
N CYS A 53 -4.57 -1.94 5.93
CA CYS A 53 -3.88 -3.22 5.92
C CYS A 53 -4.73 -4.34 6.53
N LEU A 54 -5.43 -4.06 7.64
CA LEU A 54 -6.32 -5.03 8.29
C LEU A 54 -7.46 -5.43 7.37
N ILE A 55 -8.15 -4.46 6.77
CA ILE A 55 -9.24 -4.71 5.81
C ILE A 55 -8.72 -5.51 4.61
N GLY A 56 -7.59 -5.09 4.04
CA GLY A 56 -6.97 -5.75 2.89
C GLY A 56 -6.58 -7.20 3.18
N THR A 57 -5.98 -7.46 4.34
CA THR A 57 -5.55 -8.80 4.74
C THR A 57 -6.74 -9.71 5.05
N LEU A 58 -7.77 -9.20 5.73
CA LEU A 58 -8.99 -9.97 6.04
C LEU A 58 -9.75 -10.32 4.76
N ALA A 59 -9.92 -9.34 3.86
CA ALA A 59 -10.59 -9.57 2.58
C ALA A 59 -9.78 -10.52 1.69
N GLY A 60 -8.47 -10.29 1.55
CA GLY A 60 -7.57 -11.11 0.75
C GLY A 60 -7.49 -12.56 1.25
N GLY A 61 -7.38 -12.75 2.57
CA GLY A 61 -7.38 -14.09 3.18
C GLY A 61 -8.70 -14.83 2.98
N SER A 62 -9.83 -14.13 3.11
CA SER A 62 -11.16 -14.71 2.88
C SER A 62 -11.33 -15.13 1.41
N ILE A 63 -10.96 -14.26 0.47
CA ILE A 63 -11.06 -14.51 -0.97
C ILE A 63 -10.14 -15.67 -1.40
N SER A 64 -8.94 -15.77 -0.82
CA SER A 64 -7.98 -16.86 -1.10
C SER A 64 -8.51 -18.25 -0.69
N THR A 65 -9.50 -18.31 0.20
CA THR A 65 -10.13 -19.58 0.61
C THR A 65 -11.12 -20.09 -0.44
N TYR A 66 -11.77 -19.19 -1.18
CA TYR A 66 -12.79 -19.55 -2.18
C TYR A 66 -12.23 -19.60 -3.62
N ILE A 67 -11.18 -18.83 -3.91
CA ILE A 67 -10.63 -18.69 -5.26
C ILE A 67 -9.24 -19.33 -5.34
N PRO A 68 -8.96 -20.18 -6.34
CA PRO A 68 -7.65 -20.75 -6.55
C PRO A 68 -6.56 -19.68 -6.69
N SER A 69 -5.42 -19.90 -6.04
CA SER A 69 -4.32 -18.92 -5.99
C SER A 69 -3.77 -18.55 -7.37
N TYR A 70 -3.93 -19.41 -8.38
CA TYR A 70 -3.51 -19.10 -9.76
C TYR A 70 -4.35 -17.97 -10.38
N ILE A 71 -5.67 -17.94 -10.13
CA ILE A 71 -6.56 -16.89 -10.65
C ILE A 71 -6.22 -15.58 -9.98
N LEU A 72 -6.02 -15.58 -8.66
CA LEU A 72 -5.61 -14.39 -7.91
C LEU A 72 -4.32 -13.79 -8.45
N LYS A 73 -3.30 -14.62 -8.71
CA LYS A 73 -2.03 -14.18 -9.32
C LYS A 73 -2.23 -13.63 -10.73
N LEU A 74 -3.06 -14.27 -11.55
CA LEU A 74 -3.35 -13.83 -12.91
C LEU A 74 -4.03 -12.45 -12.91
N VAL A 75 -5.04 -12.25 -12.06
CA VAL A 75 -5.75 -10.98 -11.91
C VAL A 75 -4.81 -9.89 -11.42
N ALA A 76 -3.97 -10.18 -10.42
CA ALA A 76 -2.96 -9.24 -9.93
C ALA A 76 -1.97 -8.85 -11.04
N ALA A 77 -1.49 -9.82 -11.82
CA ALA A 77 -0.55 -9.57 -12.93
C ALA A 77 -1.17 -8.69 -14.02
N ILE A 78 -2.42 -8.97 -14.43
CA ILE A 78 -3.14 -8.16 -15.42
C ILE A 78 -3.37 -6.74 -14.88
N GLY A 79 -3.77 -6.60 -13.62
CA GLY A 79 -3.97 -5.30 -12.96
C GLY A 79 -2.68 -4.49 -12.90
N PHE A 80 -1.57 -5.10 -12.48
CA PHE A 80 -0.26 -4.45 -12.46
C PHE A 80 0.21 -4.04 -13.85
N LEU A 81 0.02 -4.89 -14.86
CA LEU A 81 0.37 -4.58 -16.24
C LEU A 81 -0.46 -3.41 -16.78
N TYR A 82 -1.77 -3.39 -16.50
CA TYR A 82 -2.65 -2.29 -16.86
C TYR A 82 -2.22 -0.96 -16.23
N ILE A 83 -1.95 -0.95 -14.91
CA ILE A 83 -1.49 0.24 -14.20
C ILE A 83 -0.13 0.68 -14.74
N GLY A 84 0.81 -0.24 -14.94
CA GLY A 84 2.14 0.03 -15.48
C GLY A 84 2.11 0.66 -16.87
N VAL A 85 1.32 0.09 -17.79
CA VAL A 85 1.11 0.65 -19.14
C VAL A 85 0.45 2.02 -19.07
N SER A 86 -0.59 2.17 -18.24
CA SER A 86 -1.29 3.46 -18.08
C SER A 86 -0.36 4.56 -17.56
N LEU A 87 0.50 4.23 -16.60
CA LEU A 87 1.52 5.16 -16.07
C LEU A 87 2.55 5.52 -17.13
N LEU A 88 3.02 4.56 -17.93
CA LEU A 88 3.98 4.81 -19.01
C LEU A 88 3.39 5.73 -20.08
N LEU A 89 2.15 5.47 -20.50
CA LEU A 89 1.44 6.32 -21.46
C LEU A 89 1.18 7.74 -20.91
N SER A 90 0.84 7.86 -19.63
CA SER A 90 0.68 9.16 -18.97
C SER A 90 1.99 9.93 -18.90
N ALA A 91 3.10 9.24 -18.59
CA ALA A 91 4.43 9.84 -18.54
C ALA A 91 4.89 10.31 -19.93
N TYR A 92 4.58 9.55 -20.99
CA TYR A 92 4.88 9.93 -22.37
C TYR A 92 4.09 11.18 -22.80
N ARG A 93 2.79 11.27 -22.48
CA ARG A 93 1.97 12.45 -22.80
C ARG A 93 2.44 13.73 -22.08
N SER A 94 2.94 13.62 -20.85
CA SER A 94 3.47 14.79 -20.11
C SER A 94 4.77 15.37 -20.68
N GLN A 95 5.42 14.72 -21.65
CA GLN A 95 6.60 15.27 -22.35
C GLN A 95 6.23 16.14 -23.57
N GLU A 96 4.98 16.08 -24.05
CA GLU A 96 4.53 16.76 -25.28
C GLU A 96 3.81 18.10 -24.99
N THR A 97 3.52 18.41 -23.71
CA THR A 97 2.99 19.71 -23.22
C THR A 97 4.00 20.43 -22.35
#